data_AF-A0A9D6R3U8-F1
#
_entry.id   AF-A0A9D6R3U8-F1
#
_cell.length_a   1.000
_cell.length_b   1.000
_cell.length_c   1.000
_cell.angle_alpha   90.00
_cell.angle_beta   90.00
_cell.angle_gamma   90.00
#
_symmetry.space_group_name_H-M   'P 1'
#
loop_
_entity.id
_entity.type
_entity.pdbx_description
1 polymer ?
#
loop_
_entity_poly.entity_id
_entity_poly.type
_entity_poly.pdbx_seq_one_letter_code
_entity_poly.pdbx_strand_id
1 'polypeptide(L)'
;MARRPTPMEFGSLPMDPMYAWGIKLEPVDKLIVELNDYIEQLAKETYDSGREFSDAELERLFLKWFDDRVADGTFRRLPDEQGRAGRAVVGPAKWIKAQRTRINRLVAWWKEQGGTDI
;
A
#
# COMPACT_ATOMS: atom_id res chain seq x y z
N MET A 1 -16.41 18.91 -11.45
CA MET A 1 -15.09 18.25 -11.50
C MET A 1 -14.95 17.45 -10.22
N ALA A 2 -14.94 16.11 -10.29
CA ALA A 2 -14.77 15.29 -9.10
C ALA A 2 -13.32 15.40 -8.63
N ARG A 3 -13.11 15.72 -7.35
CA ARG A 3 -11.78 15.84 -6.76
C ARG A 3 -11.11 14.46 -6.77
N ARG A 4 -9.86 14.37 -7.23
CA ARG A 4 -9.03 13.16 -7.06
C ARG A 4 -9.05 12.81 -5.58
N PRO A 5 -9.50 11.61 -5.18
CA PRO A 5 -9.58 11.27 -3.79
C PRO A 5 -8.16 11.31 -3.22
N THR A 6 -7.99 12.03 -2.11
CA THR A 6 -6.70 12.20 -1.46
C THR A 6 -6.34 10.95 -0.66
N PRO A 7 -5.06 10.61 -0.46
CA PRO A 7 -4.64 9.44 0.34
C PRO A 7 -5.34 9.33 1.71
N MET A 8 -5.71 10.47 2.31
CA MET A 8 -6.44 10.56 3.58
C MET A 8 -7.90 10.08 3.51
N GLU A 9 -8.54 10.09 2.34
CA GLU A 9 -9.95 9.68 2.16
C GLU A 9 -10.12 8.15 2.00
N PHE A 10 -9.01 7.40 1.86
CA PHE A 10 -9.05 5.97 1.56
C PHE A 10 -9.06 5.04 2.79
N GLY A 11 -8.91 5.57 4.00
CA GLY A 11 -9.07 4.81 5.24
C GLY A 11 -8.10 5.25 6.34
N SER A 12 -8.57 5.21 7.59
CA SER A 12 -7.87 5.62 8.81
C SER A 12 -6.68 4.74 9.22
N LEU A 13 -6.37 3.70 8.45
CA LEU A 13 -5.32 2.73 8.78
C LEU A 13 -3.96 3.21 8.25
N PRO A 14 -2.89 3.16 9.07
CA PRO A 14 -1.56 3.60 8.68
C PRO A 14 -1.00 2.76 7.52
N MET A 15 -0.29 3.42 6.61
CA MET A 15 0.37 2.80 5.45
C MET A 15 1.70 2.15 5.80
N ASP A 16 2.28 2.48 6.96
CA ASP A 16 3.55 1.91 7.38
C ASP A 16 3.42 0.40 7.67
N PRO A 17 4.26 -0.46 7.07
CA PRO A 17 4.26 -1.91 7.30
C PRO A 17 4.55 -2.31 8.75
N MET A 18 5.06 -1.41 9.59
CA MET A 18 5.24 -1.62 11.03
C MET A 18 3.92 -2.03 11.70
N TYR A 19 2.78 -1.47 11.28
CA TYR A 19 1.48 -1.77 11.88
C TYR A 19 0.91 -3.15 11.48
N ALA A 20 1.45 -3.75 10.42
CA ALA A 20 1.02 -5.03 9.86
C ALA A 20 1.95 -6.18 10.25
N TRP A 21 3.26 -6.00 10.08
CA TRP A 21 4.25 -7.06 10.29
C TRP A 21 5.35 -6.68 11.29
N GLY A 22 5.32 -5.47 11.86
CA GLY A 22 6.41 -4.96 12.70
C GLY A 22 7.67 -4.58 11.91
N ILE A 23 7.60 -4.59 10.58
CA ILE A 23 8.71 -4.24 9.69
C ILE A 23 8.90 -2.73 9.72
N LYS A 24 10.09 -2.29 10.11
CA LYS A 24 10.47 -0.87 10.12
C LYS A 24 11.40 -0.56 8.95
N LEU A 25 10.96 0.35 8.09
CA LEU A 25 11.73 0.82 6.94
C LEU A 25 11.96 2.33 7.06
N GLU A 26 13.19 2.75 6.80
CA GLU A 26 13.57 4.17 6.80
C GLU A 26 14.19 4.59 5.47
N PRO A 27 13.98 5.85 5.03
CA PRO A 27 13.23 6.90 5.72
C PRO A 27 11.70 6.79 5.54
N VAL A 28 10.95 6.95 6.64
CA VAL A 28 9.48 6.72 6.66
C VAL A 28 8.71 7.65 5.73
N ASP A 29 9.08 8.94 5.64
CA ASP A 29 8.38 9.88 4.76
C ASP A 29 8.47 9.46 3.28
N LYS A 30 9.64 8.93 2.89
CA LYS A 30 9.86 8.41 1.54
C LYS A 30 9.07 7.11 1.31
N LEU A 31 9.03 6.23 2.31
CA LEU A 31 8.23 5.00 2.25
C LEU A 31 6.76 5.29 1.97
N ILE A 32 6.18 6.27 2.67
CA ILE A 32 4.78 6.68 2.50
C ILE A 32 4.53 7.18 1.08
N VAL A 33 5.44 7.96 0.49
CA VAL A 33 5.32 8.44 -0.90
C VAL A 33 5.41 7.27 -1.89
N GLU A 34 6.49 6.49 -1.85
CA GLU A 34 6.69 5.41 -2.82
C GLU A 34 5.63 4.31 -2.72
N LEU A 35 5.08 4.09 -1.51
CA LEU A 35 4.00 3.12 -1.34
C LEU A 35 2.69 3.61 -1.95
N ASN A 36 2.42 4.92 -1.95
CA ASN A 36 1.28 5.48 -2.69
C ASN A 36 1.47 5.27 -4.19
N ASP A 37 2.67 5.55 -4.71
CA ASP A 37 2.97 5.34 -6.13
C ASP A 37 2.81 3.86 -6.51
N TYR A 38 3.24 2.94 -5.64
CA TYR A 38 3.06 1.52 -5.85
C TYR A 38 1.59 1.08 -5.81
N ILE A 39 0.78 1.62 -4.89
CA ILE A 39 -0.66 1.39 -4.85
C ILE A 39 -1.34 1.89 -6.13
N GLU A 40 -0.94 3.05 -6.63
CA GLU A 40 -1.44 3.61 -7.88
C GLU A 40 -1.06 2.74 -9.09
N GLN A 41 0.17 2.21 -9.11
CA GLN A 41 0.59 1.23 -10.11
C GLN A 41 -0.31 -0.02 -10.08
N LEU A 42 -0.53 -0.62 -8.90
CA LEU A 42 -1.40 -1.80 -8.77
C LEU A 42 -2.85 -1.50 -9.17
N ALA A 43 -3.35 -0.31 -8.86
CA ALA A 43 -4.64 0.14 -9.34
C ALA A 43 -4.67 0.22 -10.86
N LYS A 44 -3.63 0.75 -11.50
CA LYS A 44 -3.56 0.84 -12.96
C LYS A 44 -3.56 -0.55 -13.60
N GLU A 45 -2.78 -1.48 -13.05
CA GLU A 45 -2.78 -2.89 -13.49
C GLU A 45 -4.16 -3.54 -13.34
N THR A 46 -4.88 -3.26 -12.25
CA THR A 46 -6.25 -3.75 -12.01
C THR A 46 -7.24 -3.14 -13.02
N TYR A 47 -7.10 -1.86 -13.33
CA TYR A 47 -7.93 -1.15 -14.32
C TYR A 47 -7.70 -1.72 -15.72
N ASP A 48 -6.45 -1.83 -16.15
CA ASP A 48 -6.05 -2.27 -17.49
C ASP A 48 -6.39 -3.74 -17.74
N SER A 49 -6.17 -4.61 -16.75
CA SER A 49 -6.46 -6.05 -16.86
C SER A 49 -7.92 -6.41 -16.59
N GLY A 50 -8.68 -5.53 -15.94
CA GLY A 50 -10.03 -5.80 -15.45
C GLY A 50 -10.10 -6.84 -14.33
N ARG A 51 -8.97 -7.28 -13.77
CA ARG A 51 -8.88 -8.32 -12.74
C ARG A 51 -8.44 -7.73 -11.40
N GLU A 52 -9.21 -7.99 -10.36
CA GLU A 52 -8.83 -7.63 -8.99
C GLU A 52 -7.82 -8.62 -8.38
N PHE A 53 -6.93 -8.09 -7.54
CA PHE A 53 -6.02 -8.91 -6.73
C PHE A 53 -6.74 -9.52 -5.52
N SER A 54 -6.43 -10.79 -5.24
CA SER A 54 -6.78 -11.41 -3.96
C SER A 54 -5.91 -10.86 -2.81
N ASP A 55 -6.39 -11.00 -1.57
CA ASP A 55 -5.62 -10.56 -0.39
C ASP A 55 -4.25 -11.27 -0.32
N ALA A 56 -4.18 -12.56 -0.65
CA ALA A 56 -2.93 -13.33 -0.66
C ALA A 56 -1.97 -12.93 -1.80
N GLU A 57 -2.49 -12.42 -2.92
CA GLU A 57 -1.64 -11.86 -3.98
C GLU A 57 -1.07 -10.51 -3.56
N LEU A 58 -1.90 -9.62 -3.01
CA LEU A 58 -1.44 -8.33 -2.50
C LEU A 58 -0.40 -8.49 -1.40
N GLU A 59 -0.61 -9.42 -0.46
CA GLU A 59 0.37 -9.67 0.60
C GLU A 59 1.74 -10.05 0.04
N ARG A 60 1.78 -10.96 -0.94
CA ARG A 60 3.03 -11.35 -1.61
C ARG A 60 3.66 -10.20 -2.38
N LEU A 61 2.85 -9.39 -3.07
CA LEU A 61 3.32 -8.23 -3.84
C LEU A 61 3.93 -7.16 -2.94
N PHE A 62 3.27 -6.79 -1.84
CA PHE A 62 3.79 -5.80 -0.90
C PHE A 62 5.06 -6.28 -0.19
N LEU A 63 5.07 -7.52 0.33
CA LEU A 63 6.26 -8.06 0.99
C LEU A 63 7.46 -8.12 0.03
N LYS A 64 7.23 -8.59 -1.21
CA LYS A 64 8.27 -8.59 -2.24
C LYS A 64 8.76 -7.18 -2.55
N TRP A 65 7.84 -6.22 -2.70
CA TRP A 65 8.19 -4.83 -2.97
C TRP A 65 9.04 -4.24 -1.83
N PHE A 66 8.71 -4.49 -0.57
CA PHE A 66 9.54 -4.06 0.56
C PHE A 66 10.94 -4.69 0.52
N ASP A 67 11.03 -5.99 0.28
CA ASP A 67 12.32 -6.69 0.20
C ASP A 67 13.19 -6.18 -0.95
N ASP A 68 12.60 -5.96 -2.13
CA ASP A 68 13.30 -5.41 -3.30
C ASP A 68 13.86 -4.01 -3.00
N ARG A 69 13.08 -3.15 -2.32
CA ARG A 69 13.50 -1.78 -1.95
C ARG A 69 14.52 -1.74 -0.82
N VAL A 70 14.61 -2.78 -0.01
CA VAL A 70 15.70 -2.94 0.95
C VAL A 70 16.95 -3.44 0.22
N ALA A 71 16.80 -4.38 -0.71
CA ALA A 71 17.89 -4.97 -1.46
C ALA A 71 18.60 -3.95 -2.39
N ASP A 72 17.84 -3.04 -3.00
CA ASP A 72 18.38 -1.97 -3.87
C ASP A 72 18.94 -0.76 -3.09
N GLY A 73 18.81 -0.76 -1.75
CA GLY A 73 19.29 0.31 -0.87
C GLY A 73 18.38 1.53 -0.78
N THR A 74 17.18 1.50 -1.37
CA THR A 74 16.18 2.57 -1.27
C THR A 74 15.73 2.79 0.17
N PHE A 75 15.50 1.69 0.90
CA PHE A 75 15.16 1.70 2.32
C PHE A 75 16.16 0.91 3.15
N ARG A 76 16.37 1.39 4.38
CA ARG A 76 17.06 0.63 5.42
C ARG A 76 16.03 -0.08 6.29
N ARG A 77 16.13 -1.40 6.40
CA ARG A 77 15.38 -2.16 7.39
C ARG A 77 16.03 -1.99 8.77
N LEU A 78 15.27 -1.48 9.72
CA LEU A 78 15.68 -1.45 11.12
C LEU A 78 15.37 -2.79 11.81
N PRO A 79 16.11 -3.15 12.88
CA PRO A 79 15.78 -4.32 13.67
C PRO A 79 14.32 -4.24 14.17
N ASP A 80 13.61 -5.36 14.02
CA ASP A 80 12.22 -5.47 14.43
C ASP A 80 12.11 -5.18 15.95
N GLU A 81 11.18 -4.31 16.34
CA GLU A 81 11.11 -3.80 17.71
C GLU A 81 10.53 -4.86 18.66
N GLN A 82 11.30 -5.33 19.64
CA GLN A 82 10.89 -6.35 20.61
C GLN A 82 9.95 -5.83 21.74
N GLY A 83 9.13 -4.81 21.46
CA GLY A 83 8.25 -4.15 22.42
C GLY A 83 6.75 -4.34 22.13
N ARG A 84 5.85 -3.88 23.03
CA ARG A 84 4.39 -3.84 22.78
C ARG A 84 4.02 -3.01 21.53
N ALA A 85 4.88 -2.07 21.15
CA ALA A 85 4.78 -1.28 19.91
C ALA A 85 5.05 -2.10 18.63
N GLY A 86 5.66 -3.28 18.75
CA GLY A 86 5.95 -4.22 17.66
C GLY A 86 4.90 -5.33 17.48
N ARG A 87 3.85 -5.39 18.31
CA ARG A 87 2.68 -6.22 17.99
C ARG A 87 1.93 -5.50 16.89
N ALA A 88 1.80 -6.14 15.73
CA ALA A 88 0.98 -5.68 14.62
C ALA A 88 -0.38 -5.16 15.11
N VAL A 89 -0.46 -3.86 15.37
CA VAL A 89 -1.61 -3.22 16.02
C VAL A 89 -2.85 -3.42 15.14
N VAL A 90 -2.62 -3.49 13.83
CA VAL A 90 -3.62 -3.75 12.79
C VAL A 90 -3.61 -5.23 12.41
N GLY A 91 -2.43 -5.82 12.19
CA GLY A 91 -2.27 -7.17 11.66
C GLY A 91 -2.29 -7.22 10.12
N PRO A 92 -1.61 -8.19 9.49
CA PRO A 92 -1.45 -8.26 8.03
C PRO A 92 -2.79 -8.25 7.29
N ALA A 93 -3.72 -9.10 7.69
CA ALA A 93 -5.01 -9.25 7.01
C ALA A 93 -5.83 -7.95 6.95
N LYS A 94 -5.86 -7.18 8.04
CA LYS A 94 -6.59 -5.90 8.07
C LYS A 94 -5.89 -4.83 7.24
N TRP A 95 -4.55 -4.80 7.28
CA TRP A 95 -3.76 -3.86 6.51
C TRP A 95 -3.91 -4.12 5.00
N ILE A 96 -3.81 -5.38 4.58
CA ILE A 96 -4.00 -5.79 3.18
C ILE A 96 -5.41 -5.48 2.69
N LYS A 97 -6.43 -5.79 3.50
CA LYS A 97 -7.81 -5.43 3.16
C LYS A 97 -7.98 -3.91 2.97
N ALA A 98 -7.29 -3.10 3.77
CA ALA A 98 -7.28 -1.65 3.61
C ALA A 98 -6.67 -1.26 2.26
N GLN A 99 -5.50 -1.78 1.91
CA GLN A 99 -4.85 -1.46 0.62
C GLN A 99 -5.68 -1.92 -0.58
N ARG A 100 -6.28 -3.12 -0.54
CA ARG A 100 -7.21 -3.56 -1.58
C ARG A 100 -8.37 -2.58 -1.74
N THR A 101 -8.91 -2.09 -0.62
CA THR A 101 -9.98 -1.07 -0.66
C THR A 101 -9.50 0.23 -1.30
N ARG A 102 -8.26 0.67 -1.04
CA ARG A 102 -7.67 1.86 -1.68
C ARG A 102 -7.55 1.66 -3.19
N ILE A 103 -6.97 0.54 -3.61
CA ILE A 103 -6.81 0.13 -5.02
C ILE A 103 -8.17 0.14 -5.74
N ASN A 104 -9.16 -0.58 -5.20
CA ASN A 104 -10.47 -0.71 -5.84
C ASN A 104 -11.21 0.63 -5.93
N ARG A 105 -11.03 1.53 -4.94
CA ARG A 105 -11.60 2.88 -4.99
C ARG A 105 -10.94 3.77 -6.05
N LEU A 106 -9.62 3.69 -6.23
CA LEU A 106 -8.93 4.38 -7.33
C LEU A 106 -9.43 3.90 -8.70
N VAL A 107 -9.55 2.59 -8.87
CA VAL A 107 -10.10 1.98 -10.10
C VAL A 107 -11.53 2.44 -10.36
N ALA A 108 -12.39 2.43 -9.34
CA ALA A 108 -13.77 2.89 -9.46
C ALA A 108 -13.83 4.36 -9.87
N TRP A 109 -13.01 5.22 -9.25
CA TRP A 109 -12.93 6.64 -9.61
C TRP A 109 -12.48 6.84 -11.06
N TRP A 110 -11.44 6.15 -11.54
CA TRP A 110 -11.01 6.23 -12.94
C TRP A 110 -12.09 5.74 -13.92
N LYS A 111 -12.86 4.71 -13.56
CA LYS A 111 -13.99 4.25 -14.37
C LYS A 111 -15.08 5.31 -14.47
N GLU A 112 -15.37 6.03 -13.38
CA GLU A 112 -16.35 7.12 -13.36
C GLU A 112 -15.89 8.35 -14.16
N GLN A 113 -14.59 8.63 -14.19
CA GLN A 113 -14.03 9.78 -14.90
C GLN A 113 -13.69 9.51 -16.38
N GLY A 114 -13.76 8.26 -16.84
CA GLY A 114 -13.55 7.88 -18.24
C GLY A 114 -12.09 7.59 -18.64
N GLY A 115 -11.19 7.34 -17.68
CA GLY A 115 -9.80 6.97 -17.98
C GLY A 115 -8.84 7.12 -16.81
N THR A 116 -7.57 6.72 -17.01
CA THR A 116 -6.48 6.88 -16.02
C THR A 116 -5.62 8.14 -16.23
N ASP A 117 -5.85 8.89 -17.32
CA ASP A 117 -5.09 10.08 -17.76
C ASP A 117 -5.56 11.40 -17.10
N ILE A 118 -5.80 11.39 -15.78
CA ILE A 118 -6.41 12.53 -15.05
C ILE A 118 -5.46 13.16 -14.03
#